data_AF-A0A7T0PX16-F1
#
_entry.id   AF-A0A7T0PX16-F1
#
_cell.length_a   1.000
_cell.length_b   1.000
_cell.length_c   1.000
_cell.angle_alpha   90.00
_cell.angle_beta   90.00
_cell.angle_gamma   90.00
#
_symmetry.space_group_name_H-M   'P 1'
#
loop_
_entity.id
_entity.type
_entity.pdbx_description
1 polymer ?
#
loop_
_entity_poly.entity_id
_entity_poly.type
_entity_poly.pdbx_seq_one_letter_code
_entity_poly.pdbx_strand_id
1 'polypeptide(L)'
;MSVLPRRLFGLGSLGIVAVGLAACGSSETDMSSGSETSSEQGVSTGGEGGGSGHVIVFEVTSTTATKADISMTTIDVNGAPLDQTFSNHGLPFSETVNLAPSQEIDIAMLKLGAQIKDGSDVTVSLTTDGGNAVTSSAEGENASATVFGESA
;
A
#
# COMPACT_ATOMS: atom_id res chain seq x y z
N MET A 1 42.65 27.27 -12.62
CA MET A 1 42.22 27.92 -11.36
C MET A 1 40.95 28.69 -11.66
N SER A 2 39.82 28.24 -11.14
CA SER A 2 38.54 28.96 -11.23
C SER A 2 37.95 28.98 -9.82
N VAL A 3 37.71 30.19 -9.33
CA VAL A 3 37.16 30.51 -8.01
C VAL A 3 35.86 31.26 -8.25
N LEU A 4 34.95 31.20 -7.27
CA LEU A 4 33.71 31.98 -7.02
C LEU A 4 32.41 31.13 -7.05
N PRO A 5 31.36 31.50 -6.28
CA PRO A 5 31.36 31.99 -4.89
C PRO A 5 30.30 31.29 -4.00
N ARG A 6 30.54 31.29 -2.69
CA ARG A 6 29.57 30.88 -1.65
C ARG A 6 28.46 31.94 -1.53
N ARG A 7 27.20 31.52 -1.53
CA ARG A 7 26.06 32.34 -1.08
C ARG A 7 25.49 31.75 0.20
N LEU A 8 25.56 32.59 1.22
CA LEU A 8 25.13 32.42 2.60
C LEU A 8 23.80 33.18 2.73
N PHE A 9 22.70 32.50 3.04
CA PHE A 9 21.41 33.07 3.47
C PHE A 9 20.69 31.93 4.22
N GLY A 10 20.11 32.05 5.40
CA GLY A 10 19.96 33.13 6.37
C GLY A 10 19.08 32.54 7.48
N LEU A 11 19.56 32.57 8.72
CA LEU A 11 18.80 32.19 9.91
C LEU A 11 17.75 33.26 10.24
N GLY A 12 16.51 32.84 10.48
CA GLY A 12 15.48 33.63 11.15
C GLY A 12 14.20 32.82 11.25
N SER A 13 13.35 32.93 12.25
CA SER A 13 13.41 33.53 13.59
C SER A 13 12.25 32.89 14.37
N LEU A 14 12.43 32.78 15.69
CA LEU A 14 11.45 32.26 16.64
C LEU A 14 10.10 33.00 16.57
N GLY A 15 9.00 32.27 16.71
CA GLY A 15 7.66 32.80 16.96
C GLY A 15 6.87 31.84 17.84
N ILE A 16 6.85 32.10 19.15
CA ILE A 16 6.07 31.39 20.17
C ILE A 16 4.87 32.28 20.50
N VAL A 17 3.64 31.76 20.45
CA VAL A 17 2.48 32.39 21.10
C VAL A 17 1.69 31.30 21.83
N ALA A 18 1.54 31.50 23.14
CA ALA A 18 0.72 30.72 24.05
C ALA A 18 -0.48 31.56 24.54
N VAL A 19 -1.33 30.93 25.37
CA VAL A 19 -2.56 31.40 26.08
C VAL A 19 -3.85 30.94 25.37
N GLY A 20 -4.76 30.15 25.95
CA GLY A 20 -4.89 29.53 27.27
C GLY A 20 -6.36 29.48 27.73
N LEU A 21 -6.79 28.33 28.29
CA LEU A 21 -7.90 28.07 29.24
C LEU A 21 -9.35 28.29 28.75
N ALA A 22 -10.38 27.48 29.06
CA ALA A 22 -10.54 26.27 29.87
C ALA A 22 -11.89 25.59 29.53
N ALA A 23 -11.99 24.28 29.66
CA ALA A 23 -13.21 23.61 30.12
C ALA A 23 -12.83 22.31 30.83
N CYS A 24 -13.19 22.26 32.11
CA CYS A 24 -13.02 21.17 33.04
C CYS A 24 -14.21 20.21 32.90
N GLY A 25 -13.96 18.90 32.87
CA GLY A 25 -15.00 17.88 32.81
C GLY A 25 -14.39 16.49 32.87
N SER A 26 -14.07 16.05 34.08
CA SER A 26 -13.48 14.75 34.39
C SER A 26 -14.41 13.60 34.03
N SER A 27 -13.87 12.57 33.37
CA SER A 27 -14.24 11.17 33.59
C SER A 27 -13.02 10.32 33.25
N GLU A 28 -12.40 9.83 34.31
CA GLU A 28 -11.46 8.72 34.36
C GLU A 28 -12.00 7.47 33.65
N THR A 29 -11.20 6.80 32.81
CA THR A 29 -10.99 5.33 32.73
C THR A 29 -10.07 5.00 31.53
N ASP A 30 -8.89 4.46 31.88
CA ASP A 30 -7.97 3.54 31.20
C ASP A 30 -7.51 3.64 29.73
N MET A 31 -6.23 3.35 29.59
CA MET A 31 -5.39 3.25 28.40
C MET A 31 -5.87 2.15 27.43
N SER A 32 -5.83 2.40 26.13
CA SER A 32 -5.13 1.55 25.14
C SER A 32 -5.28 2.07 23.72
N SER A 33 -4.12 2.17 23.05
CA SER A 33 -3.85 1.86 21.65
C SER A 33 -4.65 2.56 20.55
N GLY A 34 -3.90 3.22 19.67
CA GLY A 34 -4.43 4.01 18.57
C GLY A 34 -5.22 3.22 17.54
N SER A 35 -5.93 3.97 16.71
CA SER A 35 -6.19 3.64 15.32
C SER A 35 -6.65 4.93 14.63
N GLU A 36 -5.78 5.42 13.75
CA GLU A 36 -6.10 6.23 12.59
C GLU A 36 -7.45 5.85 11.94
N THR A 37 -8.38 6.81 11.93
CA THR A 37 -9.64 6.77 11.19
C THR A 37 -9.32 6.99 9.70
N SER A 38 -9.42 5.93 8.89
CA SER A 38 -10.59 5.57 8.09
C SER A 38 -10.95 6.65 7.05
N SER A 39 -10.63 6.36 5.81
CA SER A 39 -11.31 6.90 4.64
C SER A 39 -11.59 5.75 3.70
N GLU A 40 -12.88 5.61 3.43
CA GLU A 40 -13.56 4.52 2.78
C GLU A 40 -13.20 4.42 1.30
N GLN A 41 -12.83 3.23 0.81
CA GLN A 41 -13.09 2.82 -0.56
C GLN A 41 -13.09 1.30 -0.67
N GLY A 42 -14.26 0.72 -1.01
CA GLY A 42 -14.33 -0.56 -1.70
C GLY A 42 -14.56 -1.84 -0.89
N VAL A 43 -15.40 -1.86 0.16
CA VAL A 43 -15.95 -3.15 0.62
C VAL A 43 -17.04 -3.58 -0.38
N SER A 44 -16.66 -4.44 -1.32
CA SER A 44 -17.62 -5.31 -1.99
C SER A 44 -17.68 -6.58 -1.16
N THR A 45 -18.68 -6.65 -0.29
CA THR A 45 -19.11 -7.90 0.36
C THR A 45 -19.56 -8.88 -0.73
N GLY A 46 -18.64 -9.73 -1.18
CA GLY A 46 -18.93 -10.88 -2.02
C GLY A 46 -19.60 -11.96 -1.18
N GLY A 47 -20.87 -12.26 -1.51
CA GLY A 47 -21.72 -13.15 -0.74
C GLY A 47 -21.25 -14.60 -0.68
N GLU A 48 -21.61 -15.25 0.43
CA GLU A 48 -21.57 -16.70 0.62
C GLU A 48 -22.46 -17.37 -0.44
N GLY A 49 -21.84 -17.96 -1.47
CA GLY A 49 -22.53 -18.65 -2.55
C GLY A 49 -21.59 -19.62 -3.26
N GLY A 50 -21.85 -20.93 -3.06
CA GLY A 50 -21.04 -22.07 -3.50
C GLY A 50 -20.36 -21.97 -4.87
N GLY A 51 -19.04 -22.19 -4.84
CA GLY A 51 -18.07 -22.02 -5.90
C GLY A 51 -17.09 -20.94 -5.44
N SER A 52 -16.02 -21.31 -4.72
CA SER A 52 -15.10 -20.30 -4.19
C SER A 52 -14.30 -19.71 -5.35
N GLY A 53 -14.74 -18.57 -5.86
CA GLY A 53 -13.86 -17.66 -6.58
C GLY A 53 -12.73 -17.19 -5.68
N HIS A 54 -11.68 -16.62 -6.27
CA HIS A 54 -10.51 -16.18 -5.53
C HIS A 54 -10.66 -14.73 -5.07
N VAL A 55 -10.29 -14.45 -3.82
CA VAL A 55 -10.21 -13.09 -3.27
C VAL A 55 -8.74 -12.74 -3.09
N ILE A 56 -8.27 -11.76 -3.86
CA ILE A 56 -6.89 -11.27 -3.78
C ILE A 56 -6.93 -9.89 -3.13
N VAL A 57 -6.26 -9.75 -1.99
CA VAL A 57 -6.06 -8.47 -1.33
C VAL A 57 -4.59 -8.11 -1.44
N PHE A 58 -4.30 -6.88 -1.83
CA PHE A 58 -2.94 -6.41 -1.82
C PHE A 58 -2.79 -5.01 -1.26
N GLU A 59 -1.58 -4.72 -0.79
CA GLU A 59 -1.20 -3.43 -0.25
C GLU A 59 0.21 -3.07 -0.73
N VAL A 60 0.39 -1.83 -1.14
CA VAL A 60 1.68 -1.23 -1.48
C VAL A 60 1.88 -0.03 -0.59
N THR A 61 2.97 -0.05 0.19
CA THR A 61 3.31 1.01 1.12
C THR A 61 4.73 1.50 0.89
N SER A 62 4.96 2.74 1.32
CA SER A 62 6.27 3.35 1.37
C SER A 62 6.25 4.43 2.44
N THR A 63 7.41 4.68 3.04
CA THR A 63 7.61 5.78 3.99
C THR A 63 8.22 7.02 3.34
N THR A 64 8.90 6.87 2.20
CA THR A 64 9.57 7.96 1.49
C THR A 64 9.01 8.25 0.10
N ALA A 65 8.30 7.31 -0.51
CA ALA A 65 7.65 7.46 -1.80
C ALA A 65 6.20 7.89 -1.64
N THR A 66 5.75 8.75 -2.55
CA THR A 66 4.36 9.18 -2.65
C THR A 66 3.64 8.55 -3.81
N LYS A 67 4.35 8.01 -4.81
CA LYS A 67 3.75 7.37 -5.99
C LYS A 67 4.45 6.09 -6.43
N ALA A 68 3.67 5.17 -6.99
CA ALA A 68 4.18 3.96 -7.63
C ALA A 68 3.38 3.56 -8.88
N ASP A 69 4.03 2.80 -9.76
CA ASP A 69 3.34 1.92 -10.71
C ASP A 69 3.17 0.54 -10.07
N ILE A 70 1.95 0.02 -10.10
CA ILE A 70 1.60 -1.27 -9.48
C ILE A 70 1.00 -2.16 -10.56
N SER A 71 1.45 -3.42 -10.63
CA SER A 71 0.98 -4.39 -11.61
C SER A 71 0.70 -5.73 -10.96
N MET A 72 -0.47 -6.29 -11.22
CA MET A 72 -0.84 -7.65 -10.86
C MET A 72 -1.03 -8.47 -12.12
N THR A 73 -0.41 -9.64 -12.19
CA THR A 73 -0.53 -10.57 -13.30
C THR A 73 -0.79 -11.97 -12.75
N THR A 74 -1.71 -12.69 -13.37
CA THR A 74 -1.90 -14.13 -13.17
C THR A 74 -2.34 -14.76 -14.50
N ILE A 75 -2.64 -16.06 -14.48
CA ILE A 75 -3.10 -16.81 -15.64
C ILE A 75 -4.35 -17.58 -15.21
N ASP A 76 -5.40 -17.56 -16.03
CA ASP A 76 -6.56 -18.41 -15.82
C ASP A 76 -6.27 -19.87 -16.21
N VAL A 77 -7.08 -20.84 -15.79
CA VAL A 77 -6.87 -22.27 -16.09
C VAL A 77 -6.80 -22.61 -17.58
N ASN A 78 -7.35 -21.76 -18.45
CA ASN A 78 -7.25 -21.92 -19.91
C ASN A 78 -5.96 -21.35 -20.49
N GLY A 79 -5.10 -20.76 -19.65
CA GLY A 79 -3.82 -20.20 -20.04
C GLY A 79 -3.86 -18.75 -20.52
N ALA A 80 -4.99 -18.03 -20.41
CA ALA A 80 -5.03 -16.62 -20.80
C ALA A 80 -4.53 -15.74 -19.64
N PRO A 81 -3.75 -14.68 -19.96
CA PRO A 81 -3.24 -13.78 -18.94
C PRO A 81 -4.38 -12.91 -18.39
N LEU A 82 -4.35 -12.69 -17.08
CA LEU A 82 -5.18 -11.72 -16.39
C LEU A 82 -4.28 -10.66 -15.76
N ASP A 83 -4.31 -9.46 -16.32
CA ASP A 83 -3.46 -8.35 -15.92
C ASP A 83 -4.29 -7.18 -15.37
N GLN A 84 -3.80 -6.59 -14.29
CA GLN A 84 -4.28 -5.31 -13.76
C GLN A 84 -3.09 -4.38 -13.54
N THR A 85 -3.24 -3.11 -13.89
CA THR A 85 -2.17 -2.12 -13.74
C THR A 85 -2.76 -0.81 -13.21
N PHE A 86 -2.09 -0.27 -12.20
CA PHE A 86 -2.39 1.00 -11.57
C PHE A 86 -1.16 1.89 -11.73
N SER A 87 -1.19 2.76 -12.73
CA SER A 87 -0.04 3.63 -13.04
C SER A 87 -0.06 4.92 -12.24
N ASN A 88 1.10 5.32 -11.72
CA ASN A 88 1.31 6.58 -11.01
C ASN A 88 0.30 6.81 -9.87
N HIS A 89 -0.02 5.73 -9.14
CA HIS A 89 -0.97 5.75 -8.04
C HIS A 89 -0.33 6.31 -6.76
N GLY A 90 -1.10 7.02 -5.94
CA GLY A 90 -0.65 7.50 -4.64
C GLY A 90 -0.42 6.36 -3.64
N LEU A 91 0.58 6.51 -2.77
CA LEU A 91 0.89 5.60 -1.67
C LEU A 91 0.49 6.19 -0.30
N PRO A 92 0.05 5.36 0.67
CA PRO A 92 -0.18 3.91 0.55
C PRO A 92 -1.38 3.57 -0.34
N PHE A 93 -1.36 2.38 -0.96
CA PHE A 93 -2.43 1.88 -1.83
C PHE A 93 -2.84 0.48 -1.42
N SER A 94 -4.15 0.20 -1.40
CA SER A 94 -4.69 -1.14 -1.21
C SER A 94 -5.85 -1.38 -2.16
N GLU A 95 -6.00 -2.62 -2.62
CA GLU A 95 -7.08 -3.03 -3.50
C GLU A 95 -7.50 -4.46 -3.18
N THR A 96 -8.81 -4.73 -3.36
CA THR A 96 -9.38 -6.08 -3.26
C THR A 96 -9.93 -6.50 -4.61
N VAL A 97 -9.30 -7.49 -5.21
CA VAL A 97 -9.74 -8.10 -6.46
C VAL A 97 -10.55 -9.35 -6.14
N ASN A 98 -11.82 -9.32 -6.54
CA ASN A 98 -12.71 -10.48 -6.48
C ASN A 98 -12.76 -11.14 -7.86
N LEU A 99 -12.31 -12.38 -7.95
CA LEU A 99 -12.38 -13.19 -9.16
C LEU A 99 -13.56 -14.14 -9.05
N ALA A 100 -14.39 -14.20 -10.08
CA ALA A 100 -15.55 -15.07 -10.08
C ALA A 100 -15.11 -16.54 -10.07
N PRO A 101 -15.91 -17.48 -9.53
CA PRO A 101 -15.58 -18.91 -9.58
C PRO A 101 -15.44 -19.50 -10.99
N SER A 102 -16.02 -18.84 -12.00
CA SER A 102 -15.79 -19.20 -13.41
C SER A 102 -14.41 -18.78 -13.93
N GLN A 103 -13.68 -17.97 -13.18
CA GLN A 103 -12.30 -17.55 -13.41
C GLN A 103 -11.42 -18.35 -12.45
N GLU A 104 -11.29 -19.65 -12.68
CA GLU A 104 -10.26 -20.44 -12.01
C GLU A 104 -8.91 -19.86 -12.45
N ILE A 105 -8.07 -19.45 -11.49
CA ILE A 105 -6.75 -18.89 -11.75
C ILE A 105 -5.67 -19.74 -11.09
N ASP A 106 -4.47 -19.70 -11.65
CA ASP A 106 -3.31 -20.29 -11.01
C ASP A 106 -2.68 -19.30 -10.02
N ILE A 107 -2.97 -19.50 -8.72
CA ILE A 107 -2.42 -18.69 -7.64
C ILE A 107 -0.89 -18.77 -7.59
N ALA A 108 -0.28 -19.90 -7.98
CA ALA A 108 1.17 -20.01 -8.02
C ALA A 108 1.81 -19.12 -9.10
N MET A 109 1.02 -18.74 -10.11
CA MET A 109 1.41 -17.81 -11.17
C MET A 109 0.98 -16.36 -10.88
N LEU A 110 0.27 -16.11 -9.78
CA LEU A 110 -0.06 -14.75 -9.33
C LEU A 110 1.21 -14.02 -8.96
N LYS A 111 1.40 -12.84 -9.53
CA LYS A 111 2.52 -11.96 -9.30
C LYS A 111 1.99 -10.55 -9.08
N LEU A 112 2.47 -9.91 -8.02
CA LEU A 112 2.23 -8.50 -7.76
C LEU A 112 3.58 -7.79 -7.69
N GLY A 113 3.71 -6.72 -8.46
CA GLY A 113 4.88 -5.87 -8.50
C GLY A 113 4.51 -4.41 -8.21
N ALA A 114 5.41 -3.70 -7.55
CA ALA A 114 5.36 -2.26 -7.43
C ALA A 114 6.72 -1.65 -7.72
N GLN A 115 6.72 -0.48 -8.36
CA GLN A 115 7.89 0.35 -8.57
C GLN A 115 7.56 1.79 -8.19
N ILE A 116 8.30 2.34 -7.22
CA ILE A 116 8.12 3.73 -6.82
C ILE A 116 8.66 4.69 -7.88
N LYS A 117 8.03 5.85 -8.00
CA LYS A 117 8.43 6.93 -8.92
C LYS A 117 9.26 8.02 -8.26
N ASP A 118 9.22 8.05 -6.94
CA ASP A 118 9.92 8.96 -6.06
C ASP A 118 10.23 8.24 -4.75
N GLY A 119 11.14 8.77 -3.94
CA GLY A 119 11.57 8.12 -2.71
C GLY A 119 12.52 6.95 -2.93
N SER A 120 12.65 6.13 -1.88
CA SER A 120 13.74 5.18 -1.71
C SER A 120 13.33 3.83 -1.11
N ASP A 121 12.07 3.63 -0.74
CA ASP A 121 11.61 2.37 -0.15
C ASP A 121 10.25 1.96 -0.69
N VAL A 122 10.01 0.65 -0.75
CA VAL A 122 8.71 0.09 -1.10
C VAL A 122 8.51 -1.24 -0.41
N THR A 123 7.30 -1.46 0.11
CA THR A 123 6.85 -2.75 0.60
C THR A 123 5.56 -3.12 -0.12
N VAL A 124 5.48 -4.37 -0.55
CA VAL A 124 4.32 -4.95 -1.22
C VAL A 124 3.88 -6.16 -0.39
N SER A 125 2.60 -6.22 -0.08
CA SER A 125 1.98 -7.38 0.54
C SER A 125 0.86 -7.93 -0.34
N LEU A 126 0.72 -9.26 -0.31
CA LEU A 126 -0.26 -10.00 -1.08
C LEU A 126 -0.88 -11.08 -0.19
N THR A 127 -2.21 -11.09 -0.13
CA THR A 127 -2.99 -12.09 0.58
C THR A 127 -3.99 -12.69 -0.40
N THR A 128 -4.04 -14.02 -0.47
CA THR A 128 -4.98 -14.75 -1.31
C THR A 128 -5.92 -15.55 -0.43
N ASP A 129 -7.23 -15.48 -0.69
CA ASP A 129 -8.29 -16.25 -0.05
C ASP A 129 -8.29 -16.20 1.49
N GLY A 130 -7.87 -15.05 2.04
CA GLY A 130 -7.76 -14.86 3.50
C GLY A 130 -6.63 -15.65 4.16
N GLY A 131 -5.70 -16.19 3.37
CA GLY A 131 -4.50 -16.88 3.84
C GLY A 131 -3.45 -15.96 4.47
N ASN A 132 -2.22 -16.45 4.58
CA ASN A 132 -1.12 -15.65 5.10
C ASN A 132 -0.70 -14.57 4.09
N ALA A 133 -0.40 -13.37 4.59
CA ALA A 133 0.18 -12.32 3.76
C ALA A 133 1.62 -12.70 3.41
N VAL A 134 1.92 -12.73 2.11
CA VAL A 134 3.29 -12.81 1.61
C VAL A 134 3.76 -11.38 1.37
N THR A 135 4.96 -11.04 1.81
CA THR A 135 5.49 -9.68 1.74
C THR A 135 6.84 -9.62 1.05
N SER A 136 7.09 -8.55 0.30
CA SER A 136 8.36 -8.27 -0.35
C SER A 136 8.69 -6.79 -0.21
N SER A 137 9.93 -6.46 0.09
CA SER A 137 10.38 -5.09 0.31
C SER A 137 11.69 -4.83 -0.42
N ALA A 138 11.86 -3.60 -0.89
CA ALA A 138 13.08 -3.14 -1.54
C ALA A 138 13.41 -1.71 -1.12
N GLU A 139 14.70 -1.39 -1.17
CA GLU A 139 15.23 -0.06 -0.89
C GLU A 139 16.14 0.43 -2.04
N GLY A 140 16.31 1.75 -2.16
CA GLY A 140 17.07 2.42 -3.21
C GLY A 140 16.21 3.37 -4.05
N GLU A 141 16.86 4.29 -4.77
CA GLU A 141 16.16 5.23 -5.65
C GLU A 141 15.35 4.46 -6.71
N ASN A 142 14.04 4.74 -6.81
CA ASN A 142 13.11 3.99 -7.65
C ASN A 142 13.04 2.49 -7.30
N ALA A 143 13.09 2.14 -6.00
CA ALA A 143 12.96 0.78 -5.51
C ALA A 143 11.77 0.03 -6.14
N SER A 144 11.96 -1.27 -6.36
CA SER A 144 10.90 -2.15 -6.86
C SER A 144 10.88 -3.44 -6.06
N ALA A 145 9.69 -3.80 -5.60
CA ALA A 145 9.42 -5.05 -4.91
C ALA A 145 8.44 -5.89 -5.72
N THR A 146 8.55 -7.21 -5.55
CA THR A 146 7.67 -8.17 -6.20
C THR A 146 7.39 -9.30 -5.23
N VAL A 147 6.12 -9.69 -5.15
CA VAL A 147 5.65 -10.84 -4.39
C VAL A 147 4.87 -11.77 -5.30
N PHE A 148 4.92 -13.06 -4.99
CA PHE A 148 4.21 -14.11 -5.71
C PHE A 148 3.12 -14.68 -4.80
N GLY A 149 2.03 -15.13 -5.40
CA GLY A 149 0.99 -15.87 -4.67
C GLY A 149 1.55 -17.16 -4.12
N GLU A 150 1.19 -17.48 -2.88
CA GLU A 150 1.48 -18.77 -2.27
C GLU A 150 0.22 -19.62 -2.33
N SER A 151 0.35 -20.84 -2.86
CA SER A 151 -0.73 -21.83 -2.81
C SER A 151 -0.85 -22.34 -1.37
N ALA A 152 -2.06 -22.30 -0.81
CA ALA A 152 -2.37 -22.83 0.52
C ALA A 152 -2.24 -24.37 0.61
#